data_AF-A0A9P3F8C0-F1
#
_entry.id   AF-A0A9P3F8C0-F1
#
_cell.length_a   1.000
_cell.length_b   1.000
_cell.length_c   1.000
_cell.angle_alpha   90.00
_cell.angle_beta   90.00
_cell.angle_gamma   90.00
#
_symmetry.space_group_name_H-M   'P 1'
#
loop_
_entity.id
_entity.type
_entity.pdbx_description
1 polymer ?
#
loop_
_entity_poly.entity_id
_entity_poly.type
_entity_poly.pdbx_seq_one_letter_code
_entity_poly.pdbx_strand_id
1 'polypeptide(L)'
;MNVSLPLALHLRSPITFDWDTKQRLKPGTRFKEGFSLNEFFFINERSARDESTVLFANILRPIFDHQDWSQLYVFFTKRYSEEEGSLDAEIRTVNSPDKGSTLKEPAIICIKTDPSSVGLPKDFISLLRTANITCRSGMVGADTQPCAIGPAISFACGPGTYMDLTYAGQRPGEYSKYRYVDSKLKGTVNSEYQVVAEPIETTKKGGRGRYWAEWARLWTTIAEWVWEYESEVRALDDWPEHSFKWDLSAEEKRSFDICGKVPREYLDTDAINAADAIRDVFVQLAHEPRRFQGIEWDFLDIAVLQEVQDAFHARFGMKNPNPAVNRGDLLRQVARSGSVAYDGYSQAYDEVSPMAIKHCPESFLGKSWETWLLAIQGGDVVVVKTIFQALWAVLLLSHIPVHIKIIKPGEKFPKYRDSETVYI
;
A
#
# COMPACT_ATOMS: atom_id res chain seq x y z
N MET A 1 -2.50 -1.75 12.19
CA MET A 1 -1.31 -0.88 12.31
C MET A 1 -1.20 -0.10 11.02
N ASN A 2 -0.82 1.17 11.07
CA ASN A 2 -0.78 2.04 9.89
C ASN A 2 0.66 2.48 9.56
N VAL A 3 1.56 1.51 9.50
CA VAL A 3 3.00 1.76 9.37
C VAL A 3 3.40 2.28 7.99
N SER A 4 2.53 2.10 7.00
CA SER A 4 2.70 2.63 5.64
C SER A 4 2.09 4.03 5.47
N LEU A 5 1.66 4.70 6.54
CA LEU A 5 1.16 6.08 6.51
C LEU A 5 2.10 7.05 5.77
N PRO A 6 3.43 6.99 5.93
CA PRO A 6 4.34 7.84 5.17
C PRO A 6 4.22 7.71 3.65
N LEU A 7 3.76 6.57 3.11
CA LEU A 7 3.55 6.42 1.68
C LEU A 7 2.62 7.52 1.13
N ALA A 8 1.64 7.96 1.94
CA ALA A 8 0.75 9.04 1.56
C ALA A 8 1.49 10.35 1.20
N LEU A 9 2.64 10.62 1.81
CA LEU A 9 3.46 11.80 1.52
C LEU A 9 4.29 11.65 0.23
N HIS A 10 4.67 10.43 -0.10
CA HIS A 10 5.68 10.16 -1.14
C HIS A 10 5.08 9.69 -2.46
N LEU A 11 3.85 9.17 -2.43
CA LEU A 11 3.11 8.77 -3.62
C LEU A 11 2.75 9.99 -4.46
N ARG A 12 2.89 9.85 -5.78
CA ARG A 12 2.52 10.90 -6.72
C ARG A 12 1.01 10.87 -6.89
N SER A 13 0.40 12.03 -7.04
CA SER A 13 -1.04 12.14 -7.25
C SER A 13 -1.35 12.81 -8.59
N PRO A 14 -2.25 12.26 -9.42
CA PRO A 14 -2.69 12.92 -10.64
C PRO A 14 -3.42 14.23 -10.28
N ILE A 15 -3.14 15.27 -11.07
CA ILE A 15 -3.86 16.55 -10.97
C ILE A 15 -4.99 16.51 -12.00
N THR A 16 -6.23 16.49 -11.53
CA THR A 16 -7.43 16.41 -12.38
C THR A 16 -8.06 17.77 -12.65
N PHE A 17 -7.67 18.80 -11.89
CA PHE A 17 -8.14 20.17 -12.06
C PHE A 17 -7.00 21.18 -11.87
N ASP A 18 -6.84 22.08 -12.81
CA ASP A 18 -5.87 23.17 -12.77
C ASP A 18 -6.57 24.45 -12.29
N TRP A 19 -6.15 24.96 -11.13
CA TRP A 19 -6.77 26.13 -10.50
C TRP A 19 -6.44 27.46 -11.18
N ASP A 20 -5.27 27.56 -11.82
CA ASP A 20 -4.83 28.79 -12.49
C ASP A 20 -5.62 29.01 -13.78
N THR A 21 -5.86 27.93 -14.52
CA THR A 21 -6.59 27.93 -15.80
C THR A 21 -8.08 27.61 -15.65
N LYS A 22 -8.51 27.09 -14.49
CA LYS A 22 -9.86 26.59 -14.20
C LYS A 22 -10.32 25.49 -15.17
N GLN A 23 -9.39 24.64 -15.62
CA GLN A 23 -9.67 23.57 -16.56
C GLN A 23 -9.47 22.19 -15.93
N ARG A 24 -10.30 21.22 -16.33
CA ARG A 24 -10.04 19.81 -16.06
C ARG A 24 -8.88 19.35 -16.93
N LEU A 25 -7.89 18.71 -16.31
CA LEU A 25 -6.76 18.14 -17.01
C LEU A 25 -7.07 16.70 -17.38
N LYS A 26 -6.61 16.26 -18.56
CA LYS A 26 -6.65 14.83 -18.91
C LYS A 26 -5.85 14.05 -17.86
N PRO A 27 -6.39 12.97 -17.26
CA PRO A 27 -5.65 12.17 -16.29
C PRO A 27 -4.29 11.74 -16.82
N GLY A 28 -3.28 11.84 -15.96
CA GLY A 28 -1.90 11.47 -16.32
C GLY A 28 -1.11 12.53 -17.09
N THR A 29 -1.70 13.69 -17.44
CA THR A 29 -0.94 14.79 -18.06
C THR A 29 -0.06 15.54 -17.07
N ARG A 30 -0.55 15.72 -15.85
CA ARG A 30 0.17 16.42 -14.77
C ARG A 30 0.05 15.62 -13.49
N PHE A 31 1.17 15.54 -12.78
CA PHE A 31 1.26 14.89 -11.48
C PHE A 31 1.82 15.85 -10.46
N LYS A 32 1.39 15.66 -9.21
CA LYS A 32 2.02 16.23 -8.04
C LYS A 32 2.95 15.19 -7.43
N GLU A 33 4.23 15.52 -7.33
CA GLU A 33 5.26 14.65 -6.73
C GLU A 33 5.22 14.72 -5.20
N GLY A 34 4.24 14.02 -4.61
CA GLY A 34 4.08 13.92 -3.15
C GLY A 34 3.34 15.09 -2.51
N PHE A 35 3.21 15.01 -1.18
CA PHE A 35 2.55 16.02 -0.34
C PHE A 35 3.51 16.48 0.76
N SER A 36 3.48 17.78 1.07
CA SER A 36 4.09 18.29 2.30
C SER A 36 3.30 17.84 3.53
N LEU A 37 3.91 17.89 4.72
CA LEU A 37 3.23 17.58 5.97
C LEU A 37 1.97 18.44 6.18
N ASN A 38 2.06 19.74 5.91
CA ASN A 38 0.91 20.65 6.03
C ASN A 38 -0.23 20.28 5.09
N GLU A 39 0.09 19.89 3.86
CA GLU A 39 -0.93 19.44 2.90
C GLU A 39 -1.53 18.11 3.31
N PHE A 40 -0.72 17.19 3.85
CA PHE A 40 -1.21 15.93 4.39
C PHE A 40 -2.17 16.15 5.56
N PHE A 41 -1.80 16.99 6.53
CA PHE A 41 -2.67 17.33 7.65
C PHE A 41 -3.94 18.04 7.18
N PHE A 42 -3.84 18.95 6.21
CA PHE A 42 -5.01 19.58 5.61
C PHE A 42 -5.95 18.56 4.94
N ILE A 43 -5.42 17.64 4.14
CA ILE A 43 -6.21 16.55 3.52
C ILE A 43 -6.84 15.68 4.61
N ASN A 44 -6.07 15.33 5.64
CA ASN A 44 -6.53 14.50 6.75
C ASN A 44 -7.69 15.14 7.52
N GLU A 45 -7.64 16.46 7.77
CA GLU A 45 -8.70 17.19 8.45
C GLU A 45 -9.94 17.44 7.57
N ARG A 46 -9.77 17.51 6.25
CA ARG A 46 -10.81 17.97 5.31
C ARG A 46 -11.43 16.87 4.46
N SER A 47 -10.92 15.65 4.52
CA SER A 47 -11.44 14.49 3.79
C SER A 47 -11.75 13.34 4.73
N ALA A 48 -12.61 12.42 4.29
CA ALA A 48 -12.82 11.12 4.93
C ALA A 48 -11.68 10.12 4.60
N ARG A 49 -10.41 10.56 4.65
CA ARG A 49 -9.25 9.72 4.31
C ARG A 49 -9.19 8.48 5.18
N ASP A 50 -9.38 8.59 6.49
CA ASP A 50 -9.31 7.45 7.41
C ASP A 50 -10.38 6.40 7.10
N GLU A 51 -11.62 6.83 6.88
CA GLU A 51 -12.70 5.93 6.46
C GLU A 51 -12.38 5.27 5.10
N SER A 52 -11.89 6.06 4.14
CA SER A 52 -11.46 5.55 2.83
C SER A 52 -10.28 4.58 2.95
N THR A 53 -9.31 4.81 3.83
CA THR A 53 -8.20 3.90 4.12
C THR A 53 -8.71 2.55 4.59
N VAL A 54 -9.72 2.52 5.47
CA VAL A 54 -10.33 1.26 5.93
C VAL A 54 -11.04 0.55 4.78
N LEU A 55 -11.78 1.28 3.93
CA LEU A 55 -12.46 0.71 2.77
C LEU A 55 -11.47 0.11 1.76
N PHE A 56 -10.41 0.85 1.41
CA PHE A 56 -9.34 0.33 0.54
C PHE A 56 -8.64 -0.88 1.16
N ALA A 57 -8.43 -0.88 2.48
CA ALA A 57 -7.83 -2.03 3.14
C ALA A 57 -8.73 -3.26 3.11
N ASN A 58 -10.05 -3.08 3.22
CA ASN A 58 -11.03 -4.17 3.08
C ASN A 58 -11.10 -4.74 1.66
N ILE A 59 -10.70 -3.96 0.65
CA ILE A 59 -10.54 -4.43 -0.73
C ILE A 59 -9.22 -5.18 -0.91
N LEU A 60 -8.13 -4.65 -0.34
CA LEU A 60 -6.79 -5.24 -0.47
C LEU A 60 -6.62 -6.54 0.32
N ARG A 61 -7.23 -6.64 1.51
CA ARG A 61 -7.05 -7.77 2.43
C ARG A 61 -7.50 -9.12 1.84
N PRO A 62 -8.70 -9.26 1.23
CA PRO A 62 -9.10 -10.52 0.59
C PRO A 62 -8.13 -10.97 -0.51
N ILE A 63 -7.56 -10.03 -1.27
CA ILE A 63 -6.55 -10.33 -2.30
C ILE A 63 -5.23 -10.76 -1.66
N PHE A 64 -4.81 -10.08 -0.59
CA PHE A 64 -3.61 -10.44 0.18
C PHE A 64 -3.71 -11.86 0.76
N ASP A 65 -4.81 -12.16 1.43
CA ASP A 65 -5.07 -13.42 2.13
C ASP A 65 -5.45 -14.56 1.17
N HIS A 66 -5.73 -14.26 -0.10
CA HIS A 66 -6.07 -15.26 -1.09
C HIS A 66 -4.95 -16.29 -1.23
N GLN A 67 -5.27 -17.59 -1.16
CA GLN A 67 -4.25 -18.65 -1.13
C GLN A 67 -3.57 -18.86 -2.49
N ASP A 68 -4.27 -18.57 -3.59
CA ASP A 68 -3.82 -18.85 -4.95
C ASP A 68 -4.05 -17.64 -5.88
N TRP A 69 -3.04 -16.79 -6.05
CA TRP A 69 -3.16 -15.66 -6.98
C TRP A 69 -3.30 -16.08 -8.45
N SER A 70 -2.93 -17.31 -8.83
CA SER A 70 -3.18 -17.79 -10.20
C SER A 70 -4.68 -17.91 -10.48
N GLN A 71 -5.47 -18.32 -9.48
CA GLN A 71 -6.93 -18.37 -9.58
C GLN A 71 -7.52 -16.96 -9.76
N LEU A 72 -7.04 -15.98 -9.00
CA LEU A 72 -7.44 -14.57 -9.17
C LEU A 72 -7.10 -14.09 -10.58
N TYR A 73 -5.85 -14.30 -11.01
CA TYR A 73 -5.40 -13.88 -12.33
C TYR A 73 -6.25 -14.49 -13.45
N VAL A 74 -6.47 -15.81 -13.43
CA VAL A 74 -7.32 -16.52 -14.41
C VAL A 74 -8.74 -15.98 -14.40
N PHE A 75 -9.32 -15.68 -13.24
CA PHE A 75 -10.66 -15.08 -13.16
C PHE A 75 -10.70 -13.72 -13.85
N PHE A 76 -9.76 -12.83 -13.53
CA PHE A 76 -9.75 -11.48 -14.06
C PHE A 76 -9.27 -11.40 -15.53
N THR A 77 -8.59 -12.43 -16.07
CA THR A 77 -8.24 -12.51 -17.50
C THR A 77 -9.22 -13.29 -18.36
N LYS A 78 -10.06 -14.17 -17.80
CA LYS A 78 -10.97 -14.99 -18.62
C LYS A 78 -11.95 -14.10 -19.38
N ARG A 79 -12.02 -14.33 -20.69
CA ARG A 79 -12.99 -13.76 -21.63
C ARG A 79 -13.74 -14.90 -22.29
N TYR A 80 -15.01 -14.68 -22.61
CA TYR A 80 -15.87 -15.60 -23.34
C TYR A 80 -16.11 -15.07 -24.74
N SER A 81 -16.22 -15.95 -25.73
CA SER A 81 -16.67 -15.56 -27.07
C SER A 81 -18.19 -15.38 -27.11
N GLU A 82 -18.69 -14.52 -28.00
CA GLU A 82 -20.15 -14.33 -28.20
C GLU A 82 -20.84 -15.65 -28.63
N GLU A 83 -20.11 -16.56 -29.28
CA GLU A 83 -20.60 -17.86 -29.75
C GLU A 83 -20.66 -18.94 -28.64
N GLU A 84 -19.92 -18.79 -27.54
CA GLU A 84 -19.93 -19.73 -26.39
C GLU A 84 -21.16 -19.54 -25.47
N GLY A 85 -22.08 -18.64 -25.83
CA GLY A 85 -23.19 -18.14 -25.03
C GLY A 85 -24.27 -19.12 -24.54
N SER A 86 -24.03 -20.43 -24.45
CA SER A 86 -25.03 -21.33 -23.84
C SER A 86 -24.52 -22.57 -23.10
N LEU A 87 -23.20 -22.81 -23.03
CA LEU A 87 -22.69 -24.08 -22.47
C LEU A 87 -22.00 -23.97 -21.11
N ASP A 88 -21.52 -22.79 -20.69
CA ASP A 88 -20.81 -22.62 -19.43
C ASP A 88 -21.72 -21.98 -18.37
N ALA A 89 -22.07 -22.72 -17.30
CA ALA A 89 -22.96 -22.26 -16.23
C ALA A 89 -22.44 -21.06 -15.41
N GLU A 90 -21.20 -20.63 -15.70
CA GLU A 90 -20.54 -19.45 -15.15
C GLU A 90 -20.80 -18.16 -15.97
N ILE A 91 -21.34 -18.26 -17.19
CA ILE A 91 -21.85 -17.12 -17.97
C ILE A 91 -23.14 -16.67 -17.30
N ARG A 92 -23.01 -15.84 -16.25
CA ARG A 92 -24.17 -15.28 -15.55
C ARG A 92 -24.46 -13.90 -16.09
N THR A 93 -25.64 -13.82 -16.68
CA THR A 93 -26.41 -12.61 -16.99
C THR A 93 -26.33 -11.59 -15.85
N VAL A 94 -25.98 -10.35 -16.18
CA VAL A 94 -26.10 -9.26 -15.20
C VAL A 94 -27.56 -8.84 -15.13
N ASN A 95 -28.17 -9.10 -13.98
CA ASN A 95 -29.41 -8.44 -13.64
C ASN A 95 -29.11 -6.98 -13.28
N SER A 96 -30.02 -6.10 -13.62
CA SER A 96 -29.92 -4.67 -13.35
C SER A 96 -29.36 -4.35 -11.96
N PRO A 97 -28.39 -3.43 -11.85
CA PRO A 97 -27.81 -3.04 -10.55
C PRO A 97 -28.80 -2.33 -9.62
N ASP A 98 -29.93 -1.82 -10.14
CA ASP A 98 -30.91 -1.04 -9.38
C ASP A 98 -32.34 -1.57 -9.49
N LYS A 99 -33.10 -1.50 -8.38
CA LYS A 99 -34.55 -1.78 -8.35
C LYS A 99 -35.41 -0.81 -9.18
N GLY A 100 -34.77 0.10 -9.93
CA GLY A 100 -35.39 1.11 -10.77
C GLY A 100 -34.92 1.13 -12.23
N SER A 101 -34.02 0.24 -12.67
CA SER A 101 -33.60 0.22 -14.09
C SER A 101 -34.57 -0.56 -14.98
N THR A 102 -34.70 -0.07 -16.21
CA THR A 102 -35.56 -0.59 -17.28
C THR A 102 -34.91 -1.70 -18.10
N LEU A 103 -33.92 -2.43 -17.57
CA LEU A 103 -33.41 -3.65 -18.21
C LEU A 103 -34.58 -4.66 -18.29
N LYS A 104 -35.21 -4.72 -19.47
CA LYS A 104 -36.35 -5.60 -19.74
C LYS A 104 -35.95 -7.06 -19.80
N GLU A 105 -34.71 -7.35 -20.15
CA GLU A 105 -34.17 -8.71 -20.27
C GLU A 105 -32.73 -8.78 -19.76
N PRO A 106 -32.32 -9.91 -19.18
CA PRO A 106 -30.98 -10.09 -18.66
C PRO A 106 -29.98 -10.23 -19.83
N ALA A 107 -28.96 -9.39 -19.85
CA ALA A 107 -27.99 -9.34 -20.94
C ALA A 107 -26.72 -10.17 -20.64
N ILE A 108 -26.18 -10.78 -21.70
CA ILE A 108 -24.98 -11.62 -21.64
C ILE A 108 -23.75 -10.72 -21.63
N ILE A 109 -22.95 -10.85 -20.58
CA ILE A 109 -21.64 -10.20 -20.44
C ILE A 109 -20.56 -11.24 -20.78
N CYS A 110 -19.59 -10.85 -21.59
CA CYS A 110 -18.58 -11.76 -22.14
C CYS A 110 -17.38 -11.97 -21.20
N ILE A 111 -17.56 -11.72 -19.90
CA ILE A 111 -16.53 -11.89 -18.86
C ILE A 111 -17.15 -12.51 -17.60
N LYS A 112 -16.31 -13.04 -16.71
CA LYS A 112 -16.79 -13.49 -15.39
C LYS A 112 -17.25 -12.30 -14.56
N THR A 113 -18.41 -12.40 -13.91
CA THR A 113 -19.03 -11.28 -13.19
C THR A 113 -19.17 -11.50 -11.68
N ASP A 114 -18.91 -12.70 -11.17
CA ASP A 114 -19.05 -13.05 -9.74
C ASP A 114 -17.68 -13.35 -9.08
N PRO A 115 -17.04 -12.34 -8.45
CA PRO A 115 -15.76 -12.50 -7.76
C PRO A 115 -15.80 -13.50 -6.60
N SER A 116 -16.98 -13.85 -6.07
CA SER A 116 -17.08 -14.84 -4.99
C SER A 116 -16.73 -16.27 -5.41
N SER A 117 -16.79 -16.55 -6.71
CA SER A 117 -16.29 -17.81 -7.28
C SER A 117 -14.78 -18.02 -7.07
N VAL A 118 -14.04 -16.94 -6.79
CA VAL A 118 -12.62 -16.94 -6.45
C VAL A 118 -12.35 -16.32 -5.08
N GLY A 119 -13.30 -16.44 -4.16
CA GLY A 119 -13.11 -16.05 -2.76
C GLY A 119 -13.03 -14.55 -2.50
N LEU A 120 -13.43 -13.70 -3.46
CA LEU A 120 -13.55 -12.25 -3.26
C LEU A 120 -14.99 -11.84 -2.89
N PRO A 121 -15.20 -10.65 -2.31
CA PRO A 121 -16.55 -10.16 -1.99
C PRO A 121 -17.44 -10.09 -3.23
N LYS A 122 -18.71 -10.50 -3.12
CA LYS A 122 -19.69 -10.42 -4.23
C LYS A 122 -19.92 -8.98 -4.69
N ASP A 123 -19.83 -8.05 -3.76
CA ASP A 123 -20.02 -6.62 -3.92
C ASP A 123 -18.70 -5.87 -4.23
N PHE A 124 -17.67 -6.57 -4.74
CA PHE A 124 -16.34 -6.01 -5.03
C PHE A 124 -16.37 -4.67 -5.79
N ILE A 125 -17.19 -4.58 -6.85
CA ILE A 125 -17.36 -3.34 -7.62
C ILE A 125 -17.97 -2.23 -6.76
N SER A 126 -18.99 -2.55 -5.96
CA SER A 126 -19.62 -1.58 -5.05
C SER A 126 -18.65 -1.08 -3.98
N LEU A 127 -17.79 -1.96 -3.45
CA LEU A 127 -16.75 -1.59 -2.49
C LEU A 127 -15.75 -0.60 -3.12
N LEU A 128 -15.31 -0.83 -4.36
CA LEU A 128 -14.45 0.10 -5.10
C LEU A 128 -15.12 1.47 -5.28
N ARG A 129 -16.39 1.49 -5.71
CA ARG A 129 -17.15 2.75 -5.86
C ARG A 129 -17.24 3.51 -4.53
N THR A 130 -17.62 2.79 -3.47
CA THR A 130 -17.76 3.38 -2.13
C THR A 130 -16.44 3.96 -1.63
N ALA A 131 -15.33 3.22 -1.80
CA ALA A 131 -14.00 3.71 -1.41
C ALA A 131 -13.62 5.01 -2.14
N ASN A 132 -13.90 5.11 -3.45
CA ASN A 132 -13.63 6.31 -4.24
C ASN A 132 -14.49 7.50 -3.80
N ILE A 133 -15.80 7.30 -3.69
CA ILE A 133 -16.75 8.35 -3.30
C ILE A 133 -16.40 8.90 -1.92
N THR A 134 -16.13 8.03 -0.95
CA THR A 134 -15.70 8.44 0.39
C THR A 134 -14.42 9.26 0.32
N CYS A 135 -13.43 8.82 -0.46
CA CYS A 135 -12.15 9.52 -0.59
C CYS A 135 -12.27 10.94 -1.18
N ARG A 136 -13.18 11.12 -2.15
CA ARG A 136 -13.38 12.37 -2.88
C ARG A 136 -14.48 13.26 -2.30
N SER A 137 -15.23 12.78 -1.31
CA SER A 137 -16.28 13.56 -0.66
C SER A 137 -15.70 14.86 -0.08
N GLY A 138 -16.15 16.01 -0.60
CA GLY A 138 -15.82 17.33 -0.06
C GLY A 138 -14.49 17.96 -0.51
N MET A 139 -13.75 17.37 -1.45
CA MET A 139 -12.44 17.89 -1.87
C MET A 139 -12.33 18.23 -3.37
N VAL A 140 -11.67 19.36 -3.67
CA VAL A 140 -11.27 19.79 -5.02
C VAL A 140 -9.75 20.02 -5.01
N GLY A 141 -9.01 19.44 -5.96
CA GLY A 141 -7.55 19.55 -6.04
C GLY A 141 -6.85 18.27 -6.48
N ALA A 142 -5.68 17.98 -5.91
CA ALA A 142 -4.96 16.72 -6.16
C ALA A 142 -5.78 15.53 -5.66
N ASP A 143 -5.72 14.41 -6.38
CA ASP A 143 -6.43 13.18 -6.01
C ASP A 143 -6.00 12.70 -4.62
N THR A 144 -6.96 12.47 -3.74
CA THR A 144 -6.77 12.04 -2.35
C THR A 144 -6.60 10.53 -2.23
N GLN A 145 -6.91 9.76 -3.28
CA GLN A 145 -6.84 8.30 -3.26
C GLN A 145 -5.45 7.76 -2.89
N PRO A 146 -4.32 8.26 -3.45
CA PRO A 146 -2.99 7.80 -3.03
C PRO A 146 -2.74 7.99 -1.53
N CYS A 147 -3.27 9.06 -0.93
CA CYS A 147 -3.17 9.32 0.51
C CYS A 147 -3.97 8.31 1.35
N ALA A 148 -5.04 7.73 0.82
CA ALA A 148 -5.82 6.70 1.48
C ALA A 148 -5.27 5.28 1.23
N ILE A 149 -4.78 5.00 0.01
CA ILE A 149 -4.29 3.67 -0.41
C ILE A 149 -2.94 3.35 0.22
N GLY A 150 -2.01 4.31 0.29
CA GLY A 150 -0.70 4.12 0.94
C GLY A 150 -0.81 3.49 2.34
N PRO A 151 -1.50 4.13 3.29
CA PRO A 151 -1.78 3.55 4.62
C PRO A 151 -2.59 2.24 4.58
N ALA A 152 -3.51 2.09 3.62
CA ALA A 152 -4.34 0.90 3.50
C ALA A 152 -3.53 -0.39 3.27
N ILE A 153 -2.34 -0.29 2.65
CA ILE A 153 -1.46 -1.45 2.41
C ILE A 153 -1.06 -2.13 3.73
N SER A 154 -0.54 -1.37 4.71
CA SER A 154 -0.14 -1.96 5.99
C SER A 154 -1.33 -2.31 6.88
N PHE A 155 -2.45 -1.60 6.73
CA PHE A 155 -3.68 -1.96 7.43
C PHE A 155 -4.25 -3.28 6.92
N ALA A 156 -4.20 -3.54 5.61
CA ALA A 156 -4.65 -4.77 4.99
C ALA A 156 -3.73 -5.95 5.29
N CYS A 157 -2.42 -5.79 5.02
CA CYS A 157 -1.46 -6.90 4.95
C CYS A 157 -0.58 -7.05 6.20
N GLY A 158 -0.63 -6.09 7.13
CA GLY A 158 0.20 -6.05 8.32
C GLY A 158 1.56 -5.36 8.12
N PRO A 159 2.21 -4.95 9.22
CA PRO A 159 3.45 -4.20 9.18
C PRO A 159 4.65 -5.02 8.69
N GLY A 160 4.69 -6.32 8.98
CA GLY A 160 5.74 -7.20 8.47
C GLY A 160 5.68 -7.33 6.95
N THR A 161 4.48 -7.51 6.38
CA THR A 161 4.34 -7.52 4.91
C THR A 161 4.76 -6.21 4.28
N TYR A 162 4.44 -5.06 4.90
CA TYR A 162 4.93 -3.77 4.40
C TYR A 162 6.47 -3.67 4.45
N MET A 163 7.11 -4.15 5.52
CA MET A 163 8.56 -4.26 5.57
C MET A 163 9.11 -5.16 4.45
N ASP A 164 8.51 -6.32 4.24
CA ASP A 164 8.91 -7.26 3.18
C ASP A 164 8.78 -6.62 1.80
N LEU A 165 7.75 -5.81 1.56
CA LEU A 165 7.57 -5.10 0.30
C LEU A 165 8.64 -4.00 0.09
N THR A 166 8.96 -3.25 1.15
CA THR A 166 9.90 -2.11 1.11
C THR A 166 11.38 -2.53 1.11
N TYR A 167 11.72 -3.62 1.79
CA TYR A 167 13.11 -4.08 1.95
C TYR A 167 13.38 -5.43 1.29
N ALA A 168 12.38 -6.31 1.18
CA ALA A 168 12.54 -7.65 0.60
C ALA A 168 13.70 -8.46 1.20
N GLY A 169 13.99 -8.28 2.50
CA GLY A 169 15.13 -8.89 3.16
C GLY A 169 16.49 -8.28 2.82
N GLN A 170 16.54 -7.26 1.95
CA GLN A 170 17.74 -6.54 1.55
C GLN A 170 18.04 -5.37 2.49
N ARG A 171 19.32 -4.98 2.55
CA ARG A 171 19.76 -3.84 3.34
C ARG A 171 19.20 -2.52 2.78
N PRO A 172 18.90 -1.53 3.63
CA PRO A 172 18.59 -0.18 3.17
C PRO A 172 19.63 0.35 2.17
N GLY A 173 19.15 0.92 1.06
CA GLY A 173 19.97 1.39 -0.06
C GLY A 173 20.26 0.32 -1.12
N GLU A 174 20.15 -0.95 -0.78
CA GLU A 174 20.29 -2.09 -1.67
C GLU A 174 18.88 -2.60 -2.02
N TYR A 175 18.27 -2.04 -3.06
CA TYR A 175 17.03 -2.60 -3.62
C TYR A 175 17.18 -2.79 -5.12
N SER A 176 16.98 -4.00 -5.62
CA SER A 176 17.15 -4.25 -7.04
C SER A 176 15.98 -3.75 -7.87
N LYS A 177 16.26 -3.15 -9.02
CA LYS A 177 15.20 -2.84 -9.99
C LYS A 177 14.74 -4.16 -10.60
N TYR A 178 13.52 -4.57 -10.27
CA TYR A 178 12.90 -5.76 -10.86
C TYR A 178 12.34 -5.44 -12.24
N ARG A 179 12.41 -6.40 -13.17
CA ARG A 179 11.83 -6.29 -14.50
C ARG A 179 11.20 -7.62 -14.90
N TYR A 180 10.09 -7.54 -15.63
CA TYR A 180 9.53 -8.72 -16.26
C TYR A 180 10.27 -9.01 -17.58
N VAL A 181 10.74 -10.24 -17.73
CA VAL A 181 11.35 -10.77 -18.97
C VAL A 181 10.75 -12.16 -19.19
N ASP A 182 10.11 -12.36 -20.33
CA ASP A 182 9.39 -13.61 -20.68
C ASP A 182 8.38 -14.01 -19.59
N SER A 183 7.55 -13.05 -19.16
CA SER A 183 6.57 -13.21 -18.07
C SER A 183 7.13 -13.52 -16.67
N LYS A 184 8.45 -13.67 -16.52
CA LYS A 184 9.12 -13.91 -15.24
C LYS A 184 9.64 -12.61 -14.64
N LEU A 185 9.46 -12.42 -13.34
CA LEU A 185 10.06 -11.29 -12.63
C LEU A 185 11.53 -11.64 -12.35
N LYS A 186 12.44 -10.86 -12.92
CA LYS A 186 13.88 -11.00 -12.73
C LYS A 186 14.45 -9.79 -12.01
N GLY A 187 15.48 -10.01 -11.21
CA GLY A 187 16.23 -8.94 -10.58
C GLY A 187 17.49 -9.46 -9.91
N THR A 188 18.31 -8.53 -9.45
CA THR A 188 19.53 -8.87 -8.72
C THR A 188 19.21 -9.19 -7.26
N VAL A 189 19.67 -10.33 -6.75
CA VAL A 189 19.60 -10.66 -5.32
C VAL A 189 20.97 -11.18 -4.93
N ASN A 190 21.56 -10.64 -3.86
CA ASN A 190 22.92 -10.99 -3.45
C ASN A 190 23.97 -10.86 -4.58
N SER A 191 23.89 -9.79 -5.38
CA SER A 191 24.76 -9.52 -6.52
C SER A 191 24.63 -10.48 -7.72
N GLU A 192 23.66 -11.42 -7.70
CA GLU A 192 23.39 -12.34 -8.81
C GLU A 192 22.05 -12.01 -9.48
N TYR A 193 22.01 -11.99 -10.81
CA TYR A 193 20.77 -11.75 -11.56
C TYR A 193 19.99 -13.06 -11.71
N GLN A 194 18.81 -13.14 -11.09
CA GLN A 194 18.02 -14.37 -11.04
C GLN A 194 16.52 -14.11 -11.21
N VAL A 195 15.76 -15.20 -11.44
CA VAL A 195 14.30 -15.18 -11.38
C VAL A 195 13.89 -15.08 -9.92
N VAL A 196 13.14 -14.03 -9.58
CA VAL A 196 12.66 -13.78 -8.21
C VAL A 196 11.19 -14.12 -8.02
N ALA A 197 10.41 -14.12 -9.10
CA ALA A 197 9.05 -14.62 -9.11
C ALA A 197 8.67 -15.17 -10.50
N GLU A 198 7.89 -16.24 -10.49
CA GLU A 198 7.30 -16.85 -11.68
C GLU A 198 6.01 -16.11 -12.10
N PRO A 199 5.47 -16.37 -13.31
CA PRO A 199 4.23 -15.75 -13.75
C PRO A 199 3.07 -15.99 -12.76
N ILE A 200 2.25 -14.97 -12.53
CA ILE A 200 1.12 -15.06 -11.58
C ILE A 200 0.16 -16.18 -12.00
N GLU A 201 -0.05 -16.33 -13.32
CA GLU A 201 -0.91 -17.31 -13.99
C GLU A 201 -0.60 -18.77 -13.64
N THR A 202 0.61 -19.06 -13.18
CA THR A 202 1.03 -20.44 -12.82
C THR A 202 1.41 -20.56 -11.35
N THR A 203 1.42 -19.46 -10.60
CA THR A 203 1.95 -19.43 -9.23
C THR A 203 0.85 -19.56 -8.19
N LYS A 204 0.75 -20.74 -7.58
CA LYS A 204 -0.16 -21.05 -6.47
C LYS A 204 0.34 -20.54 -5.12
N LYS A 205 0.58 -19.24 -5.03
CA LYS A 205 1.00 -18.55 -3.79
C LYS A 205 0.09 -17.35 -3.56
N GLY A 206 -0.21 -17.05 -2.30
CA GLY A 206 -0.97 -15.86 -1.94
C GLY A 206 -0.18 -14.56 -1.99
N GLY A 207 -0.72 -13.51 -1.36
CA GLY A 207 -0.11 -12.18 -1.32
C GLY A 207 1.11 -12.04 -0.41
N ARG A 208 1.29 -12.98 0.53
CA ARG A 208 2.39 -12.92 1.50
C ARG A 208 3.76 -13.12 0.85
N GLY A 209 4.68 -12.18 1.12
CA GLY A 209 6.04 -12.21 0.58
C GLY A 209 6.08 -12.10 -0.95
N ARG A 210 5.14 -11.34 -1.52
CA ARG A 210 5.13 -10.88 -2.92
C ARG A 210 5.84 -9.53 -3.00
N TYR A 211 6.30 -9.15 -4.19
CA TYR A 211 6.94 -7.86 -4.47
C TYR A 211 5.94 -6.83 -5.02
N TRP A 212 6.24 -5.53 -4.91
CA TRP A 212 5.42 -4.46 -5.50
C TRP A 212 5.08 -4.69 -6.97
N ALA A 213 6.02 -5.24 -7.75
CA ALA A 213 5.82 -5.53 -9.17
C ALA A 213 4.75 -6.61 -9.43
N GLU A 214 4.64 -7.62 -8.55
CA GLU A 214 3.62 -8.66 -8.66
C GLU A 214 2.23 -8.11 -8.31
N TRP A 215 2.15 -7.27 -7.28
CA TRP A 215 0.93 -6.52 -6.95
C TRP A 215 0.49 -5.63 -8.10
N ALA A 216 1.43 -4.87 -8.69
CA ALA A 216 1.16 -4.01 -9.83
C ALA A 216 0.60 -4.80 -11.02
N ARG A 217 1.18 -5.98 -11.33
CA ARG A 217 0.71 -6.84 -12.41
C ARG A 217 -0.70 -7.38 -12.15
N LEU A 218 -0.97 -7.89 -10.95
CA LEU A 218 -2.31 -8.37 -10.60
C LEU A 218 -3.35 -7.24 -10.66
N TRP A 219 -3.04 -6.08 -10.09
CA TRP A 219 -3.95 -4.93 -10.11
C TRP A 219 -4.15 -4.32 -11.49
N THR A 220 -3.18 -4.48 -12.40
CA THR A 220 -3.38 -4.13 -13.82
C THR A 220 -4.49 -4.98 -14.42
N THR A 221 -4.43 -6.30 -14.22
CA THR A 221 -5.47 -7.24 -14.67
C THR A 221 -6.83 -6.97 -14.02
N ILE A 222 -6.86 -6.70 -12.71
CA ILE A 222 -8.10 -6.35 -12.00
C ILE A 222 -8.69 -5.06 -12.57
N ALA A 223 -7.87 -4.02 -12.76
CA ALA A 223 -8.34 -2.73 -13.26
C ALA A 223 -8.83 -2.83 -14.72
N GLU A 224 -8.24 -3.71 -15.53
CA GLU A 224 -8.74 -4.07 -16.87
C GLU A 224 -10.12 -4.71 -16.78
N TRP A 225 -10.27 -5.74 -15.96
CA TRP A 225 -11.57 -6.40 -15.74
C TRP A 225 -12.66 -5.46 -15.21
N VAL A 226 -12.33 -4.57 -14.27
CA VAL A 226 -13.29 -3.57 -13.72
C VAL A 226 -13.78 -2.63 -14.82
N TRP A 227 -12.89 -2.16 -15.69
CA TRP A 227 -13.30 -1.32 -16.82
C TRP A 227 -14.19 -2.08 -17.79
N GLU A 228 -13.84 -3.32 -18.15
CA GLU A 228 -14.65 -4.10 -19.08
C GLU A 228 -16.05 -4.34 -18.50
N TYR A 229 -16.13 -4.73 -17.22
CA TYR A 229 -17.38 -4.89 -16.50
C TYR A 229 -18.24 -3.62 -16.54
N GLU A 230 -17.68 -2.47 -16.16
CA GLU A 230 -18.38 -1.19 -16.17
C GLU A 230 -18.78 -0.73 -17.58
N SER A 231 -17.94 -1.00 -18.58
CA SER A 231 -18.21 -0.65 -19.98
C SER A 231 -19.36 -1.48 -20.55
N GLU A 232 -19.41 -2.78 -20.23
CA GLU A 232 -20.46 -3.68 -20.70
C GLU A 232 -21.79 -3.39 -20.00
N VAL A 233 -21.80 -3.24 -18.68
CA VAL A 233 -23.03 -2.89 -17.93
C VAL A 233 -23.64 -1.59 -18.47
N ARG A 234 -22.82 -0.57 -18.76
CA ARG A 234 -23.32 0.71 -19.27
C ARG A 234 -23.81 0.64 -20.71
N ALA A 235 -23.17 -0.16 -21.57
CA ALA A 235 -23.66 -0.38 -22.93
C ALA A 235 -25.03 -1.07 -22.94
N LEU A 236 -25.34 -1.85 -21.90
CA LEU A 236 -26.59 -2.62 -21.79
C LEU A 236 -27.76 -1.85 -21.19
N ASP A 237 -27.49 -0.86 -20.32
CA ASP A 237 -28.53 -0.12 -19.61
C ASP A 237 -29.18 0.99 -20.47
N ASP A 238 -28.70 1.28 -21.69
CA ASP A 238 -29.20 2.39 -22.54
C ASP A 238 -29.15 3.77 -21.82
N TRP A 239 -28.31 3.91 -20.78
CA TRP A 239 -28.17 5.16 -20.03
C TRP A 239 -27.31 6.18 -20.80
N PRO A 240 -27.85 7.35 -21.16
CA PRO A 240 -27.11 8.38 -21.89
C PRO A 240 -26.12 9.17 -21.00
N GLU A 241 -26.08 8.89 -19.69
CA GLU A 241 -25.23 9.59 -18.73
C GLU A 241 -24.07 8.71 -18.24
N HIS A 242 -23.08 8.51 -19.12
CA HIS A 242 -21.74 8.13 -18.68
C HIS A 242 -20.88 9.39 -18.56
N SER A 243 -20.13 9.46 -17.47
CA SER A 243 -19.13 10.51 -17.30
C SER A 243 -17.89 10.15 -18.11
N PHE A 244 -17.29 11.16 -18.73
CA PHE A 244 -15.97 11.05 -19.31
C PHE A 244 -14.95 11.63 -18.35
N LYS A 245 -13.73 11.09 -18.40
CA LYS A 245 -12.62 11.53 -17.55
C LYS A 245 -12.27 13.01 -17.79
N TRP A 246 -12.57 13.52 -18.99
CA TRP A 246 -12.46 14.92 -19.38
C TRP A 246 -13.49 15.25 -20.47
N ASP A 247 -13.62 16.53 -20.80
CA ASP A 247 -14.47 16.98 -21.90
C ASP A 247 -13.86 16.55 -23.25
N LEU A 248 -14.46 15.52 -23.87
CA LEU A 248 -13.97 14.98 -25.13
C LEU A 248 -14.09 15.98 -26.28
N SER A 249 -13.05 16.03 -27.13
CA SER A 249 -13.07 16.79 -28.39
C SER A 249 -14.06 16.19 -29.39
N ALA A 250 -14.40 16.93 -30.45
CA ALA A 250 -15.26 16.42 -31.51
C ALA A 250 -14.65 15.22 -32.24
N GLU A 251 -13.32 15.16 -32.34
CA GLU A 251 -12.59 14.04 -32.91
C GLU A 251 -12.62 12.81 -31.98
N GLU A 252 -12.40 13.02 -30.67
CA GLU A 252 -12.48 11.95 -29.66
C GLU A 252 -13.89 11.34 -29.59
N LYS A 253 -14.94 12.15 -29.66
CA LYS A 253 -16.32 11.64 -29.70
C LYS A 253 -16.64 10.82 -30.95
N ARG A 254 -15.90 11.02 -32.05
CA ARG A 254 -16.06 10.25 -33.29
C ARG A 254 -15.15 9.02 -33.35
N SER A 255 -14.22 8.86 -32.40
CA SER A 255 -13.23 7.77 -32.43
C SER A 255 -13.78 6.43 -31.94
N PHE A 256 -14.98 6.42 -31.36
CA PHE A 256 -15.64 5.21 -30.88
C PHE A 256 -17.12 5.20 -31.25
N ASP A 257 -17.68 4.00 -31.35
CA ASP A 257 -19.11 3.81 -31.58
C ASP A 257 -19.90 4.23 -30.33
N ILE A 258 -20.89 5.10 -30.50
CA ILE A 258 -21.76 5.61 -29.43
C ILE A 258 -22.58 4.47 -28.82
N CYS A 259 -22.86 3.42 -29.60
CA CYS A 259 -23.55 2.22 -29.15
C CYS A 259 -22.59 1.09 -28.73
N GLY A 260 -21.29 1.32 -28.80
CA GLY A 260 -20.25 0.37 -28.45
C GLY A 260 -19.67 0.58 -27.06
N LYS A 261 -18.73 -0.29 -26.66
CA LYS A 261 -17.99 -0.12 -25.40
C LYS A 261 -17.18 1.17 -25.45
N VAL A 262 -17.36 2.02 -24.44
CA VAL A 262 -16.56 3.25 -24.30
C VAL A 262 -15.09 2.87 -24.03
N PRO A 263 -14.13 3.36 -24.84
CA PRO A 263 -12.71 3.10 -24.63
C PRO A 263 -12.24 3.45 -23.21
N ARG A 264 -11.33 2.65 -22.66
CA ARG A 264 -10.78 2.80 -21.29
C ARG A 264 -10.26 4.19 -20.98
N GLU A 265 -9.60 4.78 -21.97
CA GLU A 265 -9.03 6.12 -21.85
C GLU A 265 -10.10 7.18 -21.57
N TYR A 266 -11.35 7.00 -22.01
CA TYR A 266 -12.41 8.00 -21.87
C TYR A 266 -13.37 7.72 -20.71
N LEU A 267 -13.69 6.46 -20.42
CA LEU A 267 -14.75 6.10 -19.46
C LEU A 267 -14.37 6.45 -18.01
N ASP A 268 -15.24 7.21 -17.33
CA ASP A 268 -15.06 7.63 -15.95
C ASP A 268 -16.17 7.08 -15.04
N THR A 269 -15.81 6.12 -14.18
CA THR A 269 -16.70 5.63 -13.11
C THR A 269 -15.93 5.52 -11.81
N ASP A 270 -16.64 5.60 -10.68
CA ASP A 270 -16.01 5.50 -9.36
C ASP A 270 -15.26 4.19 -9.15
N ALA A 271 -15.77 3.08 -9.70
CA ALA A 271 -15.12 1.78 -9.63
C ALA A 271 -13.80 1.76 -10.44
N ILE A 272 -13.84 2.29 -11.67
CA ILE A 272 -12.66 2.38 -12.54
C ILE A 272 -11.60 3.25 -11.88
N ASN A 273 -11.99 4.41 -11.35
CA ASN A 273 -11.06 5.33 -10.69
C ASN A 273 -10.38 4.68 -9.47
N ALA A 274 -11.14 4.00 -8.61
CA ALA A 274 -10.56 3.29 -7.47
C ALA A 274 -9.58 2.19 -7.91
N ALA A 275 -9.97 1.37 -8.90
CA ALA A 275 -9.12 0.29 -9.39
C ALA A 275 -7.85 0.83 -10.08
N ASP A 276 -7.99 1.90 -10.88
CA ASP A 276 -6.87 2.61 -11.52
C ASP A 276 -5.93 3.21 -10.47
N ALA A 277 -6.45 3.84 -9.41
CA ALA A 277 -5.63 4.42 -8.36
C ALA A 277 -4.82 3.36 -7.60
N ILE A 278 -5.43 2.22 -7.27
CA ILE A 278 -4.70 1.12 -6.62
C ILE A 278 -3.61 0.57 -7.54
N ARG A 279 -3.94 0.32 -8.81
CA ARG A 279 -2.96 -0.09 -9.83
C ARG A 279 -1.79 0.90 -9.88
N ASP A 280 -2.09 2.20 -10.00
CA ASP A 280 -1.09 3.24 -10.20
C ASP A 280 -0.17 3.41 -8.98
N VAL A 281 -0.72 3.26 -7.77
CA VAL A 281 0.09 3.21 -6.53
C VAL A 281 1.08 2.05 -6.59
N PHE A 282 0.62 0.83 -6.90
CA PHE A 282 1.53 -0.33 -6.98
C PHE A 282 2.53 -0.21 -8.13
N VAL A 283 2.13 0.33 -9.30
CA VAL A 283 3.03 0.61 -10.42
C VAL A 283 4.12 1.61 -10.01
N GLN A 284 3.76 2.67 -9.29
CA GLN A 284 4.73 3.64 -8.78
C GLN A 284 5.71 2.99 -7.79
N LEU A 285 5.19 2.23 -6.83
CA LEU A 285 5.99 1.51 -5.84
C LEU A 285 6.96 0.51 -6.51
N ALA A 286 6.51 -0.16 -7.58
CA ALA A 286 7.33 -1.08 -8.36
C ALA A 286 8.41 -0.37 -9.21
N HIS A 287 8.16 0.86 -9.66
CA HIS A 287 9.10 1.60 -10.52
C HIS A 287 10.31 2.12 -9.75
N GLU A 288 10.07 2.66 -8.55
CA GLU A 288 11.09 3.29 -7.69
C GLU A 288 11.05 2.77 -6.25
N PRO A 289 11.22 1.47 -6.00
CA PRO A 289 11.09 0.90 -4.66
C PRO A 289 12.09 1.50 -3.65
N ARG A 290 13.29 1.89 -4.10
CA ARG A 290 14.29 2.58 -3.25
C ARG A 290 13.81 3.92 -2.70
N ARG A 291 12.90 4.61 -3.39
CA ARG A 291 12.38 5.91 -2.97
C ARG A 291 11.65 5.81 -1.62
N PHE A 292 11.10 4.64 -1.32
CA PHE A 292 10.27 4.40 -0.15
C PHE A 292 11.04 3.81 1.05
N GLN A 293 12.37 3.65 0.94
CA GLN A 293 13.21 3.29 2.08
C GLN A 293 13.61 4.54 2.87
N GLY A 294 13.58 4.46 4.20
CA GLY A 294 13.91 5.58 5.08
C GLY A 294 12.76 6.57 5.27
N ILE A 295 11.57 6.27 4.76
CA ILE A 295 10.37 7.07 5.01
C ILE A 295 9.78 6.80 6.41
N GLU A 296 10.30 5.82 7.15
CA GLU A 296 9.96 5.58 8.55
C GLU A 296 10.33 6.77 9.45
N TRP A 297 11.27 7.60 9.01
CA TRP A 297 11.51 8.91 9.64
C TRP A 297 10.27 9.78 9.62
N ASP A 298 9.51 9.79 8.52
CA ASP A 298 8.24 10.54 8.44
C ASP A 298 7.17 9.94 9.35
N PHE A 299 7.21 8.63 9.62
CA PHE A 299 6.26 8.02 10.56
C PHE A 299 6.42 8.60 11.98
N LEU A 300 7.67 8.81 12.42
CA LEU A 300 7.93 9.46 13.71
C LEU A 300 7.26 10.83 13.80
N ASP A 301 7.32 11.60 12.71
CA ASP A 301 6.80 12.97 12.69
C ASP A 301 5.27 13.04 12.58
N ILE A 302 4.62 11.99 12.06
CA ILE A 302 3.17 11.98 11.80
C ILE A 302 2.39 11.28 12.91
N ALA A 303 2.91 10.17 13.45
CA ALA A 303 2.11 9.20 14.19
C ALA A 303 2.62 8.88 15.60
N VAL A 304 3.79 9.38 15.99
CA VAL A 304 4.38 9.11 17.31
C VAL A 304 4.13 10.28 18.25
N LEU A 305 3.92 10.00 19.54
CA LEU A 305 3.74 11.03 20.56
C LEU A 305 4.97 11.96 20.63
N GLN A 306 4.73 13.27 20.78
CA GLN A 306 5.78 14.29 20.79
C GLN A 306 6.90 13.99 21.80
N GLU A 307 6.56 13.50 22.99
CA GLU A 307 7.54 13.16 24.03
C GLU A 307 8.50 12.05 23.58
N VAL A 308 8.00 11.05 22.86
CA VAL A 308 8.80 9.94 22.33
C VAL A 308 9.63 10.42 21.14
N GLN A 309 9.05 11.27 20.28
CA GLN A 309 9.75 11.89 19.16
C GLN A 309 10.94 12.73 19.64
N ASP A 310 10.74 13.60 20.63
CA ASP A 310 11.79 14.44 21.20
C ASP A 310 12.91 13.60 21.82
N ALA A 311 12.54 12.55 22.58
CA ALA A 311 13.50 11.62 23.16
C ALA A 311 14.25 10.83 22.06
N PHE A 312 13.57 10.46 20.98
CA PHE A 312 14.19 9.81 19.83
C PHE A 312 15.23 10.71 19.16
N HIS A 313 14.87 11.96 18.86
CA HIS A 313 15.77 12.91 18.22
C HIS A 313 16.98 13.24 19.11
N ALA A 314 16.77 13.39 20.42
CA ALA A 314 17.86 13.62 21.37
C ALA A 314 18.84 12.43 21.43
N ARG A 315 18.35 11.20 21.26
CA ARG A 315 19.17 9.97 21.36
C ARG A 315 19.81 9.55 20.05
N PHE A 316 19.07 9.61 18.95
CA PHE A 316 19.43 9.00 17.67
C PHE A 316 19.66 10.02 16.55
N GLY A 317 19.30 11.29 16.77
CA GLY A 317 19.43 12.38 15.81
C GLY A 317 18.15 12.66 15.02
N MET A 318 18.22 13.69 14.17
CA MET A 318 17.10 14.14 13.35
C MET A 318 17.18 13.59 11.92
N LYS A 319 16.02 13.57 11.25
CA LYS A 319 15.90 13.29 9.82
C LYS A 319 16.71 14.32 9.01
N ASN A 320 17.47 13.87 8.02
CA ASN A 320 18.16 14.74 7.08
C ASN A 320 17.20 15.18 5.95
N PRO A 321 17.32 16.41 5.42
CA PRO A 321 16.55 16.83 4.24
C PRO A 321 16.83 15.99 2.99
N ASN A 322 17.99 15.35 2.89
CA ASN A 322 18.37 14.52 1.74
C ASN A 322 17.95 13.04 1.94
N PRO A 323 17.03 12.50 1.11
CA PRO A 323 16.57 11.11 1.21
C PRO A 323 17.68 10.07 1.06
N ALA A 324 18.73 10.37 0.28
CA ALA A 324 19.86 9.45 0.12
C ALA A 324 20.67 9.30 1.42
N VAL A 325 20.82 10.39 2.16
CA VAL A 325 21.49 10.39 3.47
C VAL A 325 20.64 9.60 4.47
N ASN A 326 19.33 9.85 4.52
CA ASN A 326 18.43 9.10 5.41
C ASN A 326 18.51 7.59 5.20
N ARG A 327 18.56 7.13 3.94
CA ARG A 327 18.73 5.70 3.62
C ARG A 327 20.07 5.15 4.09
N GLY A 328 21.17 5.88 3.90
CA GLY A 328 22.48 5.48 4.39
C GLY A 328 22.54 5.45 5.93
N ASP A 329 21.90 6.43 6.57
CA ASP A 329 21.84 6.56 8.04
C ASP A 329 21.07 5.41 8.70
N LEU A 330 20.15 4.73 8.00
CA LEU A 330 19.46 3.55 8.53
C LEU A 330 20.43 2.46 9.01
N LEU A 331 21.58 2.32 8.34
CA LEU A 331 22.63 1.35 8.70
C LEU A 331 23.65 1.91 9.71
N ARG A 332 23.56 3.19 10.07
CA ARG A 332 24.46 3.81 11.05
C ARG A 332 24.30 3.13 12.40
N GLN A 333 25.44 2.74 12.98
CA GLN A 333 25.45 2.16 14.33
C GLN A 333 25.09 3.23 15.35
N VAL A 334 24.23 2.86 16.30
CA VAL A 334 23.93 3.70 17.46
C VAL A 334 25.16 3.70 18.37
N ALA A 335 25.65 4.88 18.74
CA ALA A 335 26.78 5.02 19.63
C ALA A 335 26.48 4.32 20.97
N ARG A 336 27.27 3.29 21.29
CA ARG A 336 27.22 2.65 22.60
C ARG A 336 27.68 3.67 23.63
N SER A 337 26.82 3.99 24.59
CA SER A 337 27.20 4.83 25.71
C SER A 337 28.29 4.12 26.52
N GLY A 338 29.46 4.77 26.63
CA GLY A 338 30.54 4.32 27.50
C GLY A 338 31.54 3.37 26.82
N SER A 339 32.81 3.73 26.96
CA SER A 339 34.00 3.07 26.44
C SER A 339 34.12 1.58 26.81
N VAL A 340 34.58 0.78 25.84
CA VAL A 340 35.36 -0.47 25.99
C VAL A 340 34.82 -1.49 27.01
N ALA A 341 34.00 -2.41 26.52
CA ALA A 341 34.10 -3.80 26.94
C ALA A 341 33.99 -4.68 25.68
N TYR A 342 35.12 -5.28 25.32
CA TYR A 342 35.11 -6.58 24.66
C TYR A 342 34.36 -7.54 25.60
N ASP A 343 33.47 -8.35 25.04
CA ASP A 343 32.54 -9.27 25.70
C ASP A 343 31.30 -8.66 26.38
N GLY A 344 30.15 -8.98 25.77
CA GLY A 344 28.83 -9.17 26.41
C GLY A 344 28.36 -8.15 27.45
N TYR A 345 27.43 -7.28 27.04
CA TYR A 345 26.60 -6.38 27.84
C TYR A 345 27.30 -5.09 28.34
N SER A 346 26.78 -3.96 27.89
CA SER A 346 27.11 -2.63 28.44
C SER A 346 26.70 -2.58 29.92
N GLN A 347 27.45 -1.87 30.76
CA GLN A 347 27.12 -1.57 32.17
C GLN A 347 25.70 -1.01 32.37
N ALA A 348 25.06 -0.51 31.31
CA ALA A 348 23.66 -0.10 31.33
C ALA A 348 22.69 -1.26 31.63
N TYR A 349 23.04 -2.51 31.29
CA TYR A 349 22.16 -3.68 31.38
C TYR A 349 22.44 -4.59 32.58
N ASP A 350 23.46 -4.33 33.39
CA ASP A 350 23.87 -5.21 34.51
C ASP A 350 22.74 -5.46 35.52
N GLU A 351 21.82 -4.49 35.66
CA GLU A 351 20.69 -4.54 36.58
C GLU A 351 19.41 -5.08 35.92
N VAL A 352 19.48 -5.49 34.64
CA VAL A 352 18.36 -5.95 33.82
C VAL A 352 18.38 -7.47 33.72
N SER A 353 17.26 -8.10 34.09
CA SER A 353 17.11 -9.55 33.91
C SER A 353 17.30 -9.95 32.43
N PRO A 354 18.13 -10.97 32.10
CA PRO A 354 18.37 -11.40 30.73
C PRO A 354 17.10 -11.74 29.96
N MET A 355 16.06 -12.24 30.64
CA MET A 355 14.77 -12.58 30.01
C MET A 355 13.98 -11.34 29.53
N ALA A 356 14.24 -10.20 30.16
CA ALA A 356 13.59 -8.93 29.85
C ALA A 356 14.41 -8.09 28.85
N ILE A 357 15.55 -8.61 28.37
CA ILE A 357 16.34 -8.00 27.29
C ILE A 357 15.85 -8.58 25.96
N LYS A 358 15.37 -7.70 25.08
CA LYS A 358 14.77 -8.05 23.79
C LYS A 358 15.58 -7.41 22.67
N HIS A 359 16.44 -8.18 22.03
CA HIS A 359 17.22 -7.68 20.89
C HIS A 359 16.32 -7.50 19.66
N CYS A 360 16.40 -6.33 19.02
CA CYS A 360 15.75 -6.13 17.72
C CYS A 360 16.33 -7.12 16.68
N PRO A 361 15.50 -7.63 15.76
CA PRO A 361 15.96 -8.49 14.68
C PRO A 361 17.06 -7.83 13.84
N GLU A 362 18.04 -8.63 13.40
CA GLU A 362 19.08 -8.18 12.46
C GLU A 362 18.63 -8.30 11.00
N SER A 363 17.52 -9.00 10.74
CA SER A 363 16.97 -9.18 9.40
C SER A 363 16.08 -8.00 8.99
N PHE A 364 15.96 -7.82 7.67
CA PHE A 364 15.00 -6.90 7.04
C PHE A 364 13.75 -7.65 6.55
N LEU A 365 13.42 -8.76 7.22
CA LEU A 365 12.27 -9.60 6.94
C LEU A 365 11.20 -9.35 7.98
N GLY A 366 10.02 -8.97 7.52
CA GLY A 366 8.87 -8.63 8.36
C GLY A 366 8.49 -9.73 9.33
N LYS A 367 8.57 -11.00 8.91
CA LYS A 367 8.29 -12.15 9.79
C LYS A 367 9.13 -12.14 11.08
N SER A 368 10.41 -11.76 11.00
CA SER A 368 11.27 -11.70 12.19
C SER A 368 10.82 -10.59 13.15
N TRP A 369 10.36 -9.47 12.62
CA TRP A 369 9.85 -8.33 13.37
C TRP A 369 8.48 -8.60 13.98
N GLU A 370 7.59 -9.30 13.27
CA GLU A 370 6.31 -9.76 13.79
C GLU A 370 6.51 -10.71 14.98
N THR A 371 7.38 -11.71 14.84
CA THR A 371 7.71 -12.64 15.95
C THR A 371 8.33 -11.89 17.14
N TRP A 372 9.21 -10.93 16.87
CA TRP A 372 9.83 -10.11 17.92
C TRP A 372 8.79 -9.29 18.67
N LEU A 373 7.87 -8.62 17.97
CA LEU A 373 6.82 -7.79 18.57
C LEU A 373 5.90 -8.61 19.49
N LEU A 374 5.56 -9.84 19.10
CA LEU A 374 4.74 -10.75 19.91
C LEU A 374 5.45 -11.20 21.21
N ALA A 375 6.78 -11.07 21.28
CA ALA A 375 7.57 -11.43 22.46
C ALA A 375 7.83 -10.26 23.41
N ILE A 376 7.40 -9.03 23.05
CA ILE A 376 7.55 -7.83 23.88
C ILE A 376 6.42 -7.73 24.89
N GLN A 377 6.77 -7.39 26.12
CA GLN A 377 5.85 -7.04 27.21
C GLN A 377 6.32 -5.75 27.87
N GLY A 378 5.42 -5.05 28.56
CA GLY A 378 5.85 -3.91 29.38
C GLY A 378 6.80 -4.36 30.49
N GLY A 379 7.75 -3.49 30.81
CA GLY A 379 8.93 -3.79 31.62
C GLY A 379 10.12 -4.30 30.82
N ASP A 380 9.96 -4.66 29.54
CA ASP A 380 11.08 -5.10 28.70
C ASP A 380 12.01 -3.95 28.29
N VAL A 381 13.26 -4.31 28.02
CA VAL A 381 14.31 -3.44 27.49
C VAL A 381 14.65 -3.90 26.07
N VAL A 382 14.36 -3.05 25.11
CA VAL A 382 14.61 -3.26 23.69
C VAL A 382 16.01 -2.80 23.33
N VAL A 383 16.82 -3.70 22.80
CA VAL A 383 18.19 -3.39 22.41
C VAL A 383 18.27 -3.13 20.92
N VAL A 384 18.63 -1.89 20.58
CA VAL A 384 18.85 -1.42 19.21
C VAL A 384 20.33 -1.25 18.91
N LYS A 385 20.77 -1.65 17.72
CA LYS A 385 22.15 -1.50 17.21
C LYS A 385 22.25 -0.47 16.10
N THR A 386 21.18 -0.26 15.33
CA THR A 386 21.14 0.67 14.19
C THR A 386 19.95 1.62 14.26
N ILE A 387 20.01 2.72 13.52
CA ILE A 387 18.89 3.64 13.36
C ILE A 387 17.67 2.93 12.75
N PHE A 388 17.87 2.03 11.79
CA PHE A 388 16.80 1.18 11.26
C PHE A 388 16.06 0.45 12.37
N GLN A 389 16.80 -0.20 13.28
CA GLN A 389 16.18 -0.95 14.37
C GLN A 389 15.44 -0.05 15.36
N ALA A 390 15.97 1.15 15.63
CA ALA A 390 15.33 2.12 16.51
C ALA A 390 14.01 2.63 15.91
N LEU A 391 14.00 3.02 14.63
CA LEU A 391 12.81 3.48 13.92
C LEU A 391 11.72 2.40 13.89
N TRP A 392 12.08 1.19 13.47
CA TRP A 392 11.12 0.08 13.37
C TRP A 392 10.61 -0.39 14.74
N ALA A 393 11.45 -0.36 15.78
CA ALA A 393 10.99 -0.64 17.14
C ALA A 393 9.94 0.39 17.58
N VAL A 394 10.23 1.70 17.47
CA VAL A 394 9.28 2.75 17.85
C VAL A 394 7.98 2.67 17.05
N LEU A 395 8.09 2.49 15.74
CA LEU A 395 6.94 2.41 14.84
C LEU A 395 6.02 1.22 15.19
N LEU A 396 6.58 0.03 15.48
CA LEU A 396 5.79 -1.14 15.85
C LEU A 396 5.21 -1.01 17.26
N LEU A 397 6.01 -0.52 18.21
CA LEU A 397 5.60 -0.36 19.60
C LEU A 397 4.52 0.71 19.76
N SER A 398 4.50 1.74 18.91
CA SER A 398 3.47 2.79 18.91
C SER A 398 2.07 2.28 18.54
N HIS A 399 1.96 1.03 18.11
CA HIS A 399 0.70 0.40 17.74
C HIS A 399 0.23 -0.69 18.73
N ILE A 400 0.96 -0.91 19.83
CA ILE A 400 0.54 -1.77 20.93
C ILE A 400 0.31 -0.91 22.19
N PRO A 401 -0.52 -1.34 23.16
CA PRO A 401 -0.85 -0.54 24.32
C PRO A 401 0.27 -0.56 25.37
N VAL A 402 1.41 0.07 25.04
CA VAL A 402 2.55 0.26 25.95
C VAL A 402 3.07 1.70 25.87
N HIS A 403 3.65 2.18 26.96
CA HIS A 403 4.41 3.41 26.97
C HIS A 403 5.82 3.16 26.44
N ILE A 404 6.35 4.05 25.60
CA ILE A 404 7.71 3.96 25.09
C ILE A 404 8.58 4.96 25.84
N LYS A 405 9.68 4.49 26.44
CA LYS A 405 10.67 5.34 27.08
C LYS A 405 12.06 5.12 26.50
N ILE A 406 12.57 6.13 25.81
CA ILE A 406 13.92 6.09 25.21
C ILE A 406 14.92 6.62 26.25
N ILE A 407 15.91 5.80 26.61
CA ILE A 407 16.90 6.14 27.63
C ILE A 407 18.01 7.02 27.02
N LYS A 408 18.40 8.07 27.75
CA LYS A 408 19.41 9.01 27.28
C LYS A 408 20.79 8.37 27.22
N PRO A 409 21.72 8.93 26.43
CA PRO A 409 23.09 8.46 26.41
C PRO A 409 23.73 8.50 27.81
N GLY A 410 24.20 7.34 28.28
CA GLY A 410 24.91 7.22 29.56
C GLY A 410 24.01 7.01 30.78
N GLU A 411 22.69 7.07 30.63
CA GLU A 411 21.76 6.71 31.70
C GLU A 411 21.62 5.19 31.82
N LYS A 412 21.38 4.72 33.04
CA LYS A 412 21.07 3.32 33.33
C LYS A 412 19.58 3.05 33.20
N PHE A 413 19.22 1.83 32.84
CA PHE A 413 17.83 1.38 32.93
C PHE A 413 17.39 1.33 34.41
N PRO A 414 16.14 1.70 34.72
CA PRO A 414 15.67 1.67 36.10
C PRO A 414 15.64 0.23 36.62
N LYS A 415 16.07 0.04 37.86
CA LYS A 415 16.08 -1.27 38.53
C LYS A 415 14.67 -1.85 38.70
N TYR A 416 13.71 -0.98 39.03
CA TYR A 416 12.28 -1.31 39.07
C TYR A 416 11.64 -0.72 37.82
N ARG A 417 11.25 -1.61 36.89
CA ARG A 417 10.66 -1.24 35.61
C ARG A 417 9.16 -1.29 35.70
N ASP A 418 8.52 -0.30 35.09
CA ASP A 418 7.08 -0.21 34.99
C ASP A 418 6.56 -1.28 34.01
N SER A 419 5.56 -2.04 34.44
CA SER A 419 4.93 -3.12 33.66
C SER A 419 4.12 -2.62 32.47
N GLU A 420 3.89 -1.30 32.36
CA GLU A 420 3.21 -0.68 31.22
C GLU A 420 4.20 0.01 30.25
N THR A 421 5.49 0.10 30.62
CA THR A 421 6.51 0.82 29.85
C THR A 421 7.53 -0.13 29.22
N VAL A 422 7.78 0.02 27.91
CA VAL A 422 8.91 -0.57 27.21
C VAL A 422 10.03 0.45 27.09
N TYR A 423 11.25 0.03 27.42
CA TYR A 423 12.43 0.90 27.41
C TYR A 423 13.30 0.62 26.18
N ILE A 424 13.82 1.66 25.52
CA ILE A 424 14.72 1.55 24.35
C ILE A 424 16.07 2.18 24.64
#